data_AF-A0A7L9S8P1-F1
#
_entry.id   AF-A0A7L9S8P1-F1
#
_cell.length_a   1.000
_cell.length_b   1.000
_cell.length_c   1.000
_cell.angle_alpha   90.00
_cell.angle_beta   90.00
_cell.angle_gamma   90.00
#
_symmetry.space_group_name_H-M   'P 1'
#
loop_
_entity.id
_entity.type
_entity.pdbx_description
1 polymer ?
#
loop_
_entity_poly.entity_id
_entity_poly.type
_entity_poly.pdbx_seq_one_letter_code
_entity_poly.pdbx_strand_id
1 'polypeptide(L)'
;MRVIAWLLPLCLLGCGSTIKKKDVQSLTNRPDQFVISEEEQSLINRSNKLHNDLVKQGLIVRNKAANDYIAHMAQKIEPEFDAHININYFILRDSSLNAFALPNGNIYLNAGLINQLASEDELALILAHEIAHVVERHGLIKLIDRKQTVVSSHVVDLMFMGTGLIYFAAINDLASFSRQMEEQADELAIEYLANTDYDLSQSINAIEKLVLEKHGKELGSIWSSHPDISARAQAGREKISQMNWQAKAKDQHPDYEVFRSSLTELVIKTRLRNKQFELAEDLVNRELTIHPDNALMYYYLGEANRLKAAETKAYAREYAWLYDQDYDDDLITTLEQNDSEFFDKSQRYFEKSVSLNSSLSLPYKGLGLLALDQQNNQQAKAYLQQYLSYSNVKDRRYINSLLRQLEG
;
A
#
# COMPACT_ATOMS: atom_id res chain seq x y z
N MET A 1 26.41 -66.33 -38.46
CA MET A 1 26.33 -65.70 -37.13
C MET A 1 25.62 -64.36 -37.28
N ARG A 2 24.37 -64.24 -36.84
CA ARG A 2 23.61 -62.98 -36.79
C ARG A 2 23.42 -62.65 -35.31
N VAL A 3 24.04 -61.57 -34.85
CA VAL A 3 23.87 -61.05 -33.49
C VAL A 3 22.65 -60.12 -33.51
N ILE A 4 21.60 -60.50 -32.79
CA ILE A 4 20.41 -59.68 -32.57
C ILE A 4 20.73 -58.77 -31.38
N ALA A 5 20.90 -57.48 -31.65
CA ALA A 5 21.04 -56.45 -30.62
C ALA A 5 19.67 -56.13 -30.05
N TRP A 6 19.46 -56.45 -28.77
CA TRP A 6 18.30 -56.01 -28.00
C TRP A 6 18.48 -54.55 -27.60
N LEU A 7 17.66 -53.66 -28.17
CA LEU A 7 17.49 -52.30 -27.67
C LEU A 7 16.60 -52.35 -26.43
N LEU A 8 17.21 -52.22 -25.25
CA LEU A 8 16.52 -51.92 -24.00
C LEU A 8 15.98 -50.48 -24.07
N PRO A 9 14.67 -50.24 -23.87
CA PRO A 9 14.18 -48.88 -23.69
C PRO A 9 14.62 -48.42 -22.31
N LEU A 10 15.54 -47.46 -22.29
CA LEU A 10 15.89 -46.72 -21.08
C LEU A 10 14.67 -45.87 -20.70
N CYS A 11 13.80 -46.40 -19.84
CA CYS A 11 12.81 -45.60 -19.15
C CYS A 11 13.55 -44.60 -18.24
N LEU A 12 13.72 -43.36 -18.72
CA LEU A 12 14.01 -42.22 -17.87
C LEU A 12 12.77 -41.96 -17.00
N LEU A 13 12.65 -42.70 -15.90
CA LEU A 13 11.81 -42.33 -14.78
C LEU A 13 12.45 -41.10 -14.13
N GLY A 14 12.12 -39.92 -14.65
CA GLY A 14 12.31 -38.68 -13.92
C GLY A 14 11.42 -38.75 -12.68
N CYS A 15 11.98 -39.15 -11.54
CA CYS A 15 11.34 -39.03 -10.24
C CYS A 15 11.26 -37.55 -9.85
N GLY A 16 10.40 -36.77 -10.51
CA GLY A 16 9.92 -35.51 -9.96
C GLY A 16 8.98 -35.85 -8.81
N SER A 17 9.49 -35.97 -7.59
CA SER A 17 8.65 -36.11 -6.41
C SER A 17 7.90 -34.80 -6.20
N THR A 18 6.65 -34.74 -6.65
CA THR A 18 5.77 -33.60 -6.37
C THR A 18 5.44 -33.59 -4.89
N ILE A 19 5.81 -32.49 -4.20
CA ILE A 19 5.44 -32.31 -2.79
C ILE A 19 3.91 -32.32 -2.65
N LYS A 20 3.39 -33.05 -1.66
CA LYS A 20 1.96 -33.05 -1.36
C LYS A 20 1.68 -32.03 -0.26
N LYS A 21 0.49 -31.44 -0.27
CA LYS A 21 0.04 -30.45 0.73
C LYS A 21 0.28 -30.89 2.18
N LYS A 22 -0.05 -32.15 2.50
CA LYS A 22 0.13 -32.73 3.85
C LYS A 22 1.59 -32.85 4.31
N ASP A 23 2.54 -32.75 3.38
CA ASP A 23 3.97 -32.86 3.64
C ASP A 23 4.62 -31.46 3.76
N VAL A 24 3.85 -30.38 3.51
CA VAL A 24 4.28 -29.01 3.79
C VAL A 24 4.13 -28.75 5.29
N GLN A 25 5.24 -28.51 5.97
CA GLN A 25 5.27 -28.17 7.40
C GLN A 25 5.58 -26.69 7.59
N SER A 26 4.98 -26.11 8.63
CA SER A 26 5.32 -24.78 9.17
C SER A 26 6.81 -24.66 9.46
N LEU A 27 7.38 -23.47 9.27
CA LEU A 27 8.78 -23.17 9.58
C LEU A 27 9.08 -23.20 11.09
N THR A 28 8.05 -23.22 11.93
CA THR A 28 8.19 -23.42 13.40
C THR A 28 8.37 -24.89 13.78
N ASN A 29 8.10 -25.83 12.87
CA ASN A 29 8.24 -27.26 13.12
C ASN A 29 9.64 -27.78 12.71
N ARG A 30 10.39 -28.31 13.68
CA ARG A 30 11.65 -29.09 13.48
C ARG A 30 12.61 -28.51 12.41
N PRO A 31 13.39 -27.46 12.75
CA PRO A 31 14.27 -26.76 11.82
C PRO A 31 15.42 -27.61 11.25
N ASP A 32 15.63 -28.83 11.76
CA ASP A 32 16.66 -29.76 11.29
C ASP A 32 16.23 -30.65 10.09
N GLN A 33 14.95 -30.59 9.69
CA GLN A 33 14.38 -31.42 8.60
C GLN A 33 13.90 -30.62 7.39
N PHE A 34 14.19 -29.33 7.35
CA PHE A 34 13.74 -28.43 6.30
C PHE A 34 14.41 -28.72 4.95
N VAL A 35 13.59 -28.99 3.93
CA VAL A 35 14.03 -29.17 2.54
C VAL A 35 13.13 -28.33 1.64
N ILE A 36 13.75 -27.43 0.87
CA ILE A 36 13.07 -26.62 -0.15
C ILE A 36 12.76 -27.53 -1.35
N SER A 37 11.48 -27.65 -1.71
CA SER A 37 11.06 -28.41 -2.89
C SER A 37 11.34 -27.65 -4.19
N GLU A 38 11.32 -28.33 -5.34
CA GLU A 38 11.45 -27.66 -6.65
C GLU A 38 10.32 -26.64 -6.88
N GLU A 39 9.09 -26.96 -6.45
CA GLU A 39 7.96 -26.03 -6.49
C GLU A 39 8.21 -24.75 -5.69
N GLU A 40 8.72 -24.90 -4.47
CA GLU A 40 9.00 -23.77 -3.60
C GLU A 40 10.16 -22.95 -4.13
N GLN A 41 11.23 -23.60 -4.63
CA GLN A 41 12.34 -22.90 -5.26
C GLN A 41 11.90 -22.07 -6.48
N SER A 42 10.94 -22.57 -7.26
CA SER A 42 10.33 -21.84 -8.37
C SER A 42 9.57 -20.59 -7.88
N LEU A 43 8.79 -20.71 -6.80
CA LEU A 43 8.11 -19.56 -6.18
C LEU A 43 9.10 -18.52 -5.63
N ILE A 44 10.17 -18.96 -4.97
CA ILE A 44 11.24 -18.10 -4.47
C ILE A 44 11.88 -17.33 -5.64
N ASN A 45 12.20 -18.00 -6.75
CA ASN A 45 12.79 -17.35 -7.92
C ASN A 45 11.86 -16.30 -8.54
N ARG A 46 10.55 -16.58 -8.62
CA ARG A 46 9.54 -15.61 -9.09
C ARG A 46 9.42 -14.41 -8.15
N SER A 47 9.46 -14.66 -6.85
CA SER A 47 9.43 -13.63 -5.81
C SER A 47 10.67 -12.73 -5.87
N ASN A 48 11.85 -13.31 -6.06
CA ASN A 48 13.11 -12.57 -6.25
C ASN A 48 13.07 -11.70 -7.51
N LYS A 49 12.49 -12.21 -8.61
CA LYS A 49 12.30 -11.41 -9.83
C LYS A 49 11.39 -10.21 -9.57
N LEU A 50 10.24 -10.43 -8.94
CA LEU A 50 9.31 -9.36 -8.58
C LEU A 50 9.97 -8.32 -7.66
N HIS A 51 10.71 -8.75 -6.64
CA HIS A 51 11.47 -7.84 -5.78
C HIS A 51 12.43 -6.95 -6.57
N ASN A 52 13.22 -7.55 -7.48
CA ASN A 52 14.16 -6.80 -8.32
C ASN A 52 13.44 -5.79 -9.23
N ASP A 53 12.25 -6.14 -9.72
CA ASP A 53 11.43 -5.28 -10.56
C ASP A 53 10.86 -4.10 -9.74
N LEU A 54 10.44 -4.33 -8.49
CA LEU A 54 10.05 -3.26 -7.55
C LEU A 54 11.22 -2.31 -7.23
N VAL A 55 12.42 -2.86 -7.00
CA VAL A 55 13.65 -2.07 -6.76
C VAL A 55 13.99 -1.22 -7.98
N LYS A 56 14.00 -1.79 -9.19
CA LYS A 56 14.34 -1.09 -10.44
C LYS A 56 13.38 0.05 -10.75
N GLN A 57 12.09 -0.12 -10.47
CA GLN A 57 11.11 0.94 -10.62
C GLN A 57 11.15 2.00 -9.51
N GLY A 58 12.00 1.82 -8.49
CA GLY A 58 12.13 2.77 -7.39
C GLY A 58 10.91 2.80 -6.47
N LEU A 59 10.12 1.71 -6.45
CA LEU A 59 8.90 1.61 -5.66
C LEU A 59 9.17 1.34 -4.18
N ILE A 60 10.37 0.87 -3.82
CA ILE A 60 10.75 0.68 -2.41
C ILE A 60 11.16 2.03 -1.79
N VAL A 61 10.59 2.33 -0.62
CA VAL A 61 10.93 3.51 0.18
C VAL A 61 12.34 3.37 0.74
N ARG A 62 13.18 4.37 0.46
CA ARG A 62 14.55 4.47 0.97
C ARG A 62 14.60 5.43 2.15
N ASN A 63 13.93 5.07 3.24
CA ASN A 63 13.96 5.81 4.51
C ASN A 63 14.47 4.86 5.59
N LYS A 64 15.71 5.06 6.04
CA LYS A 64 16.35 4.15 7.00
C LYS A 64 15.57 4.08 8.31
N ALA A 65 15.16 5.22 8.87
CA ALA A 65 14.41 5.25 10.13
C ALA A 65 13.08 4.50 10.02
N ALA A 66 12.35 4.71 8.92
CA ALA A 66 11.09 4.01 8.68
C ALA A 66 11.27 2.49 8.51
N ASN A 67 12.28 2.07 7.75
CA ASN A 67 12.57 0.65 7.54
C ASN A 67 13.07 -0.03 8.83
N ASP A 68 13.93 0.66 9.60
CA ASP A 68 14.39 0.18 10.90
C ASP A 68 13.20 0.02 11.86
N TYR A 69 12.28 0.98 11.89
CA TYR A 69 11.11 0.93 12.78
C TYR A 69 10.27 -0.35 12.55
N ILE A 70 9.94 -0.66 11.28
CA ILE A 70 9.25 -1.91 10.94
C ILE A 70 10.06 -3.14 11.33
N ALA A 71 11.37 -3.14 11.08
CA ALA A 71 12.23 -4.27 11.45
C ALA A 71 12.28 -4.50 12.97
N HIS A 72 12.31 -3.44 13.78
CA HIS A 72 12.26 -3.56 15.24
C HIS A 72 10.89 -4.06 15.73
N MET A 73 9.79 -3.63 15.11
CA MET A 73 8.46 -4.17 15.40
C MET A 73 8.41 -5.67 15.09
N ALA A 74 8.86 -6.06 13.90
CA ALA A 74 8.88 -7.44 13.45
C ALA A 74 9.66 -8.36 14.40
N GLN A 75 10.84 -7.95 14.86
CA GLN A 75 11.65 -8.74 15.80
C GLN A 75 10.93 -9.08 17.11
N LYS A 76 9.96 -8.27 17.53
CA LYS A 76 9.14 -8.56 18.72
C LYS A 76 8.02 -9.55 18.44
N ILE A 77 7.57 -9.65 17.18
CA ILE A 77 6.38 -10.39 16.76
C ILE A 77 6.75 -11.77 16.19
N GLU A 78 7.87 -11.85 15.46
CA GLU A 78 8.35 -13.07 14.82
C GLU A 78 8.42 -14.23 15.84
N PRO A 79 7.77 -15.38 15.56
CA PRO A 79 7.97 -16.57 16.37
C PRO A 79 9.38 -17.12 16.15
N GLU A 80 9.82 -18.06 17.00
CA GLU A 80 11.04 -18.81 16.71
C GLU A 80 10.77 -19.76 15.52
N PHE A 81 11.50 -19.59 14.42
CA PHE A 81 11.41 -20.43 13.23
C PHE A 81 12.80 -20.74 12.68
N ASP A 82 12.86 -21.65 11.70
CA ASP A 82 14.11 -22.12 11.07
C ASP A 82 15.02 -20.97 10.58
N ALA A 83 16.26 -20.98 11.08
CA ALA A 83 17.30 -19.98 10.80
C ALA A 83 17.74 -19.89 9.33
N HIS A 84 17.34 -20.82 8.47
CA HIS A 84 17.69 -20.79 7.04
C HIS A 84 16.76 -19.90 6.20
N ILE A 85 15.64 -19.42 6.75
CA ILE A 85 14.74 -18.47 6.11
C ILE A 85 14.90 -17.10 6.77
N ASN A 86 15.13 -16.05 5.97
CA ASN A 86 15.17 -14.68 6.45
C ASN A 86 13.90 -13.97 6.01
N ILE A 87 13.16 -13.38 6.96
CA ILE A 87 12.06 -12.48 6.65
C ILE A 87 12.64 -11.07 6.47
N ASN A 88 12.27 -10.41 5.36
CA ASN A 88 12.73 -9.06 5.05
C ASN A 88 11.53 -8.13 4.90
N TYR A 89 11.62 -6.93 5.47
CA TYR A 89 10.52 -5.98 5.51
C TYR A 89 10.77 -4.77 4.62
N PHE A 90 9.78 -4.41 3.81
CA PHE A 90 9.88 -3.29 2.88
C PHE A 90 8.63 -2.43 2.92
N ILE A 91 8.84 -1.11 2.83
CA ILE A 91 7.75 -0.15 2.63
C ILE A 91 7.68 0.19 1.14
N LEU A 92 6.49 0.11 0.55
CA LEU A 92 6.23 0.47 -0.84
C LEU A 92 5.68 1.89 -0.97
N ARG A 93 6.12 2.59 -2.02
CA ARG A 93 5.64 3.90 -2.47
C ARG A 93 4.29 3.77 -3.16
N ASP A 94 3.30 3.33 -2.39
CA ASP A 94 1.96 3.03 -2.84
C ASP A 94 0.97 3.59 -1.81
N SER A 95 -0.06 4.28 -2.29
CA SER A 95 -1.09 4.90 -1.46
C SER A 95 -2.24 3.94 -1.11
N SER A 96 -2.30 2.76 -1.72
CA SER A 96 -3.33 1.77 -1.42
C SER A 96 -3.13 1.11 -0.05
N LEU A 97 -4.25 0.69 0.57
CA LEU A 97 -4.28 0.01 1.85
C LEU A 97 -3.93 -1.48 1.71
N ASN A 98 -2.66 -1.79 1.40
CA ASN A 98 -2.25 -3.17 1.18
C ASN A 98 -0.98 -3.58 1.94
N ALA A 99 -0.91 -4.87 2.25
CA ALA A 99 0.26 -5.58 2.73
C ALA A 99 0.30 -6.94 2.03
N PHE A 100 1.48 -7.51 1.85
CA PHE A 100 1.61 -8.87 1.33
C PHE A 100 2.96 -9.50 1.64
N ALA A 101 2.91 -10.80 1.91
CA ALA A 101 4.06 -11.69 2.01
C ALA A 101 4.34 -12.44 0.69
N LEU A 102 5.61 -12.50 0.29
CA LEU A 102 6.07 -13.33 -0.82
C LEU A 102 6.75 -14.62 -0.34
N PRO A 103 6.70 -15.70 -1.14
CA PRO A 103 7.36 -16.98 -0.83
C PRO A 103 8.87 -16.94 -0.55
N ASN A 104 9.57 -15.85 -0.89
CA ASN A 104 10.99 -15.69 -0.54
C ASN A 104 11.23 -15.07 0.86
N GLY A 105 10.17 -14.88 1.66
CA GLY A 105 10.24 -14.24 2.98
C GLY A 105 10.17 -12.72 2.94
N ASN A 106 10.02 -12.08 1.78
CA ASN A 106 9.86 -10.64 1.72
C ASN A 106 8.40 -10.24 2.04
N ILE A 107 8.23 -9.40 3.05
CA ILE A 107 6.96 -8.79 3.43
C ILE A 107 6.97 -7.32 3.02
N TYR A 108 5.90 -6.89 2.39
CA TYR A 108 5.73 -5.53 1.88
C TYR A 108 4.54 -4.86 2.55
N LEU A 109 4.74 -3.64 3.01
CA LEU A 109 3.70 -2.77 3.56
C LEU A 109 3.58 -1.55 2.66
N ASN A 110 2.38 -1.24 2.18
CA ASN A 110 2.17 0.00 1.45
C ASN A 110 2.18 1.19 2.41
N ALA A 111 2.80 2.29 1.99
CA ALA A 111 2.83 3.52 2.79
C ALA A 111 1.42 4.04 3.10
N GLY A 112 0.46 3.85 2.18
CA GLY A 112 -0.95 4.16 2.39
C GLY A 112 -1.57 3.40 3.56
N LEU A 113 -1.35 2.07 3.63
CA LEU A 113 -1.80 1.25 4.75
C LEU A 113 -1.25 1.75 6.08
N ILE A 114 0.06 1.95 6.17
CA ILE A 114 0.70 2.44 7.40
C ILE A 114 0.10 3.77 7.85
N ASN A 115 -0.22 4.66 6.90
CA ASN A 115 -0.76 5.97 7.22
C ASN A 115 -2.24 5.94 7.66
N GLN A 116 -2.94 4.86 7.32
CA GLN A 116 -4.34 4.66 7.66
C GLN A 116 -4.57 4.10 9.07
N LEU A 117 -3.64 3.28 9.54
CA LEU A 117 -3.71 2.67 10.86
C LEU A 117 -3.47 3.76 11.94
N ALA A 118 -4.22 3.69 13.05
CA ALA A 118 -4.19 4.73 14.08
C ALA A 118 -3.33 4.35 15.30
N SER A 119 -2.70 3.18 15.29
CA SER A 119 -1.81 2.75 16.38
C SER A 119 -0.78 1.73 15.91
N GLU A 120 0.31 1.61 16.67
CA GLU A 120 1.31 0.55 16.48
C GLU A 120 0.68 -0.84 16.66
N ASP A 121 -0.28 -1.00 17.59
CA ASP A 121 -1.02 -2.24 17.83
C ASP A 121 -1.73 -2.76 16.57
N GLU A 122 -2.37 -1.85 15.82
CA GLU A 122 -3.06 -2.19 14.57
C GLU A 122 -2.06 -2.62 13.49
N LEU A 123 -0.92 -1.92 13.37
CA LEU A 123 0.14 -2.31 12.44
C LEU A 123 0.79 -3.65 12.84
N ALA A 124 0.94 -3.91 14.13
CA ALA A 124 1.46 -5.17 14.63
C ALA A 124 0.61 -6.36 14.20
N LEU A 125 -0.73 -6.23 14.17
CA LEU A 125 -1.62 -7.29 13.71
C LEU A 125 -1.43 -7.60 12.23
N ILE A 126 -1.37 -6.57 11.39
CA ILE A 126 -1.10 -6.74 9.95
C ILE A 126 0.25 -7.43 9.76
N LEU A 127 1.28 -6.99 10.48
CA LEU A 127 2.61 -7.56 10.35
C LEU A 127 2.64 -9.03 10.81
N ALA A 128 2.00 -9.34 11.94
CA ALA A 128 1.88 -10.71 12.46
C ALA A 128 1.14 -11.63 11.48
N HIS A 129 0.09 -11.13 10.84
CA HIS A 129 -0.67 -11.84 9.82
C HIS A 129 0.18 -12.17 8.58
N GLU A 130 0.93 -11.19 8.05
CA GLU A 130 1.84 -11.44 6.93
C GLU A 130 2.99 -12.39 7.30
N ILE A 131 3.52 -12.31 8.53
CA ILE A 131 4.51 -13.26 9.05
C ILE A 131 3.92 -14.67 9.06
N ALA A 132 2.68 -14.85 9.51
CA ALA A 132 2.01 -16.16 9.52
C ALA A 132 1.92 -16.77 8.10
N HIS A 133 1.66 -15.97 7.06
CA HIS A 133 1.67 -16.48 5.68
C HIS A 133 3.03 -17.02 5.23
N VAL A 134 4.14 -16.39 5.65
CA VAL A 134 5.49 -16.88 5.37
C VAL A 134 5.77 -18.15 6.17
N VAL A 135 5.51 -18.11 7.48
CA VAL A 135 5.80 -19.20 8.42
C VAL A 135 5.03 -20.47 8.07
N GLU A 136 3.76 -20.36 7.70
CA GLU A 136 2.92 -21.50 7.30
C GLU A 136 3.07 -21.88 5.82
N ARG A 137 3.94 -21.17 5.08
CA ARG A 137 4.24 -21.43 3.65
C ARG A 137 2.97 -21.49 2.80
N HIS A 138 2.03 -20.59 3.08
CA HIS A 138 0.72 -20.51 2.41
C HIS A 138 0.86 -20.34 0.89
N GLY A 139 1.92 -19.67 0.41
CA GLY A 139 2.22 -19.56 -1.03
C GLY A 139 2.51 -20.89 -1.72
N LEU A 140 3.20 -21.80 -1.04
CA LEU A 140 3.47 -23.16 -1.54
C LEU A 140 2.20 -24.01 -1.51
N ILE A 141 1.44 -23.96 -0.42
CA ILE A 141 0.15 -24.66 -0.29
C ILE A 141 -0.81 -24.24 -1.41
N LYS A 142 -0.94 -22.92 -1.66
CA LYS A 142 -1.72 -22.37 -2.77
C LYS A 142 -1.28 -22.94 -4.12
N LEU A 143 0.03 -23.00 -4.40
CA LEU A 143 0.52 -23.51 -5.67
C LEU A 143 0.15 -24.98 -5.85
N ILE A 144 0.25 -25.80 -4.80
CA ILE A 144 -0.14 -27.20 -4.81
C ILE A 144 -1.66 -27.34 -5.07
N ASP A 145 -2.48 -26.51 -4.44
CA ASP A 145 -3.94 -26.51 -4.61
C ASP A 145 -4.35 -26.04 -6.03
N ARG A 146 -3.66 -25.04 -6.60
CA ARG A 146 -3.90 -24.55 -7.98
C ARG A 146 -3.52 -25.56 -9.05
N LYS A 147 -2.50 -26.39 -8.84
CA LYS A 147 -2.17 -27.49 -9.78
C LYS A 147 -3.32 -28.50 -9.93
N GLN A 148 -4.32 -28.49 -9.04
CA GLN A 148 -5.50 -29.35 -9.10
C GLN A 148 -6.73 -28.65 -9.71
N THR A 149 -6.69 -27.33 -9.93
CA THR A 149 -7.84 -26.55 -10.44
C THR A 149 -7.36 -25.42 -11.36
N VAL A 150 -7.65 -25.51 -12.66
CA VAL A 150 -7.36 -24.42 -13.60
C VAL A 150 -8.45 -23.36 -13.45
N VAL A 151 -8.13 -22.25 -12.79
CA VAL A 151 -9.00 -21.06 -12.75
C VAL A 151 -8.34 -19.95 -13.56
N SER A 152 -9.00 -19.52 -14.63
CA SER A 152 -8.65 -18.32 -15.39
C SER A 152 -9.11 -17.07 -14.63
N SER A 153 -8.18 -16.19 -14.21
CA SER A 153 -8.53 -14.91 -13.59
C SER A 153 -8.55 -13.78 -14.63
N HIS A 154 -9.67 -13.08 -14.78
CA HIS A 154 -9.75 -11.80 -15.49
C HIS A 154 -9.22 -10.68 -14.57
N VAL A 155 -8.15 -9.99 -14.99
CA VAL A 155 -7.57 -8.81 -14.30
C VAL A 155 -7.67 -7.58 -15.22
N VAL A 156 -8.82 -7.39 -15.89
CA VAL A 156 -8.93 -6.42 -16.99
C VAL A 156 -9.37 -5.03 -16.49
N ASP A 157 -10.12 -4.94 -15.39
CA ASP A 157 -10.75 -3.65 -15.01
C ASP A 157 -9.81 -2.69 -14.24
N LEU A 158 -8.71 -3.19 -13.66
CA LEU A 158 -7.86 -2.38 -12.78
C LEU A 158 -6.89 -1.44 -13.54
N MET A 159 -6.61 -1.71 -14.83
CA MET A 159 -5.73 -0.86 -15.66
C MET A 159 -6.36 0.50 -15.99
N PHE A 160 -7.69 0.62 -15.96
CA PHE A 160 -8.41 1.79 -16.46
C PHE A 160 -8.67 2.88 -15.40
N MET A 161 -8.35 2.63 -14.12
CA MET A 161 -8.66 3.53 -13.00
C MET A 161 -7.44 4.23 -12.39
N GLY A 162 -6.33 4.37 -13.13
CA GLY A 162 -5.22 5.23 -12.73
C GLY A 162 -4.31 4.71 -11.60
N THR A 163 -4.50 3.47 -11.14
CA THR A 163 -3.62 2.84 -10.13
C THR A 163 -2.20 2.60 -10.67
N GLY A 164 -2.04 2.38 -11.98
CA GLY A 164 -0.73 2.33 -12.64
C GLY A 164 0.16 1.13 -12.26
N LEU A 165 -0.35 0.15 -11.51
CA LEU A 165 0.46 -0.92 -10.94
C LEU A 165 0.59 -2.11 -11.90
N ILE A 166 1.55 -2.03 -12.83
CA ILE A 166 1.92 -3.13 -13.76
C ILE A 166 2.19 -4.46 -13.01
N TYR A 167 2.56 -4.39 -11.73
CA TYR A 167 2.93 -5.54 -10.90
C TYR A 167 1.79 -6.16 -10.11
N PHE A 168 0.61 -5.53 -10.04
CA PHE A 168 -0.47 -5.99 -9.18
C PHE A 168 -0.90 -7.43 -9.52
N ALA A 169 -0.97 -7.77 -10.81
CA ALA A 169 -1.29 -9.13 -11.24
C ALA A 169 -0.26 -10.17 -10.74
N ALA A 170 1.03 -9.83 -10.74
CA ALA A 170 2.08 -10.71 -10.25
C ALA A 170 2.05 -10.86 -8.72
N ILE A 171 1.77 -9.76 -8.00
CA ILE A 171 1.59 -9.76 -6.55
C ILE A 171 0.39 -10.65 -6.19
N ASN A 172 -0.78 -10.43 -6.80
CA ASN A 172 -1.99 -11.22 -6.54
C ASN A 172 -1.80 -12.70 -6.87
N ASP A 173 -1.05 -13.03 -7.92
CA ASP A 173 -0.74 -14.43 -8.23
C ASP A 173 0.11 -15.11 -7.14
N LEU A 174 1.02 -14.38 -6.50
CA LEU A 174 1.91 -14.90 -5.45
C LEU A 174 1.30 -14.83 -4.04
N ALA A 175 0.47 -13.82 -3.75
CA ALA A 175 0.01 -13.45 -2.41
C ALA A 175 -1.52 -13.25 -2.38
N SER A 176 -2.26 -14.33 -2.63
CA SER A 176 -3.72 -14.36 -2.51
C SER A 176 -4.07 -15.76 -2.05
N PHE A 177 -4.71 -15.88 -0.90
CA PHE A 177 -4.85 -17.17 -0.22
C PHE A 177 -6.32 -17.57 -0.08
N SER A 178 -6.55 -18.83 0.28
CA SER A 178 -7.89 -19.35 0.49
C SER A 178 -8.41 -18.90 1.85
N ARG A 179 -9.73 -18.87 2.04
CA ARG A 179 -10.37 -18.54 3.32
C ARG A 179 -9.78 -19.31 4.52
N GLN A 180 -9.46 -20.59 4.35
CA GLN A 180 -8.86 -21.40 5.42
C GLN A 180 -7.46 -20.93 5.81
N MET A 181 -6.65 -20.51 4.83
CA MET A 181 -5.32 -19.96 5.08
C MET A 181 -5.41 -18.58 5.76
N GLU A 182 -6.43 -17.79 5.41
CA GLU A 182 -6.72 -16.51 6.06
C GLU A 182 -7.13 -16.66 7.51
N GLU A 183 -8.07 -17.58 7.80
CA GLU A 183 -8.51 -17.89 9.15
C GLU A 183 -7.32 -18.39 10.00
N GLN A 184 -6.47 -19.26 9.45
CA GLN A 184 -5.25 -19.71 10.13
C GLN A 184 -4.26 -18.57 10.38
N ALA A 185 -4.05 -17.67 9.42
CA ALA A 185 -3.14 -16.53 9.58
C ALA A 185 -3.64 -15.54 10.64
N ASP A 186 -4.96 -15.28 10.72
CA ASP A 186 -5.56 -14.45 11.76
C ASP A 186 -5.39 -15.07 13.15
N GLU A 187 -5.62 -16.38 13.25
CA GLU A 187 -5.48 -17.12 14.49
C GLU A 187 -4.04 -17.07 15.02
N LEU A 188 -3.05 -17.28 14.14
CA LEU A 188 -1.63 -17.22 14.47
C LEU A 188 -1.17 -15.79 14.78
N ALA A 189 -1.67 -14.78 14.05
CA ALA A 189 -1.35 -13.39 14.31
C ALA A 189 -1.73 -12.98 15.75
N ILE A 190 -2.92 -13.40 16.21
CA ILE A 190 -3.36 -13.18 17.60
C ILE A 190 -2.44 -13.90 18.58
N GLU A 191 -2.02 -15.13 18.28
CA GLU A 191 -1.11 -15.91 19.14
C GLU A 191 0.29 -15.31 19.22
N TYR A 192 0.84 -14.84 18.10
CA TYR A 192 2.14 -14.17 18.04
C TYR A 192 2.13 -12.90 18.90
N LEU A 193 1.06 -12.11 18.81
CA LEU A 193 0.92 -10.87 19.58
C LEU A 193 0.61 -11.10 21.06
N ALA A 194 0.02 -12.23 21.43
CA ALA A 194 -0.40 -12.50 22.81
C ALA A 194 0.74 -12.38 23.84
N ASN A 195 1.97 -12.70 23.43
CA ASN A 195 3.16 -12.67 24.30
C ASN A 195 4.02 -11.41 24.12
N THR A 196 3.55 -10.43 23.33
CA THR A 196 4.23 -9.15 23.12
C THR A 196 3.69 -8.07 24.06
N ASP A 197 4.06 -6.81 23.88
CA ASP A 197 3.47 -5.68 24.60
C ASP A 197 2.25 -5.07 23.87
N TYR A 198 1.93 -5.51 22.65
CA TYR A 198 0.78 -5.00 21.89
C TYR A 198 -0.56 -5.41 22.51
N ASP A 199 -1.55 -4.52 22.43
CA ASP A 199 -2.90 -4.78 22.91
C ASP A 199 -3.77 -5.39 21.81
N LEU A 200 -4.09 -6.68 21.95
CA LEU A 200 -4.98 -7.40 21.03
C LEU A 200 -6.35 -6.72 20.84
N SER A 201 -6.87 -6.06 21.87
CA SER A 201 -8.17 -5.34 21.78
C SER A 201 -8.10 -4.11 20.86
N GLN A 202 -6.91 -3.52 20.70
CA GLN A 202 -6.66 -2.41 19.78
C GLN A 202 -6.25 -2.93 18.40
N SER A 203 -5.37 -3.94 18.37
CA SER A 203 -4.90 -4.63 17.17
C SER A 203 -6.04 -5.06 16.26
N ILE A 204 -7.09 -5.69 16.80
CA ILE A 204 -8.20 -6.25 16.01
C ILE A 204 -8.97 -5.20 15.20
N ASN A 205 -8.90 -3.93 15.60
CA ASN A 205 -9.51 -2.83 14.86
C ASN A 205 -8.85 -2.62 13.48
N ALA A 206 -7.62 -3.10 13.27
CA ALA A 206 -6.96 -3.05 11.97
C ALA A 206 -7.78 -3.77 10.89
N ILE A 207 -8.34 -4.94 11.21
CA ILE A 207 -9.17 -5.72 10.28
C ILE A 207 -10.40 -4.92 9.87
N GLU A 208 -11.04 -4.22 10.82
CA GLU A 208 -12.19 -3.36 10.50
C GLU A 208 -11.83 -2.11 9.74
N LYS A 209 -10.63 -1.55 9.92
CA LYS A 209 -10.19 -0.39 9.11
C LYS A 209 -9.94 -0.76 7.66
N LEU A 210 -9.69 -2.03 7.38
CA LEU A 210 -9.71 -2.58 6.03
C LEU A 210 -11.15 -2.70 5.49
N VAL A 211 -12.18 -2.63 6.35
CA VAL A 211 -13.63 -2.61 6.01
C VAL A 211 -14.22 -1.19 5.96
N LEU A 212 -13.80 -0.29 6.84
CA LEU A 212 -14.58 0.89 7.28
C LEU A 212 -14.08 2.26 6.81
N GLU A 213 -13.32 2.36 5.73
CA GLU A 213 -13.24 3.68 5.09
C GLU A 213 -14.58 4.02 4.43
N LYS A 214 -15.00 5.28 4.56
CA LYS A 214 -16.26 5.92 4.12
C LYS A 214 -16.75 5.53 2.72
N HIS A 215 -15.88 4.91 1.92
CA HIS A 215 -16.07 4.59 0.53
C HIS A 215 -15.92 3.11 0.17
N GLY A 216 -15.57 2.20 1.08
CA GLY A 216 -15.63 0.73 0.91
C GLY A 216 -14.96 0.14 -0.36
N LYS A 217 -14.25 0.96 -1.14
CA LYS A 217 -13.96 0.68 -2.54
C LYS A 217 -12.51 0.92 -2.93
N GLU A 218 -11.60 1.32 -2.01
CA GLU A 218 -10.15 1.48 -2.24
C GLU A 218 -9.54 0.24 -2.93
N LEU A 219 -9.60 0.24 -4.27
CA LEU A 219 -9.15 -0.82 -5.16
C LEU A 219 -7.62 -0.80 -5.17
N GLY A 220 -7.05 -1.87 -4.62
CA GLY A 220 -5.60 -2.07 -4.49
C GLY A 220 -5.23 -2.86 -3.25
N SER A 221 -6.15 -2.99 -2.30
CA SER A 221 -5.99 -3.87 -1.14
C SER A 221 -6.21 -5.33 -1.56
N ILE A 222 -5.20 -6.20 -1.45
CA ILE A 222 -5.40 -7.66 -1.56
C ILE A 222 -6.52 -8.09 -0.60
N TRP A 223 -6.74 -7.38 0.51
CA TRP A 223 -7.82 -7.61 1.47
C TRP A 223 -9.24 -7.50 0.89
N SER A 224 -9.46 -6.73 -0.19
CA SER A 224 -10.73 -6.73 -0.94
C SER A 224 -11.01 -8.06 -1.67
N SER A 225 -9.98 -8.88 -1.87
CA SER A 225 -10.07 -10.25 -2.37
C SER A 225 -10.19 -11.30 -1.26
N HIS A 226 -10.21 -10.89 0.02
CA HIS A 226 -10.37 -11.79 1.16
C HIS A 226 -11.87 -11.82 1.51
N PRO A 227 -12.57 -12.93 1.24
CA PRO A 227 -14.00 -13.02 1.53
C PRO A 227 -14.25 -12.85 3.04
N ASP A 228 -15.28 -12.07 3.36
CA ASP A 228 -15.88 -11.98 4.70
C ASP A 228 -15.01 -11.31 5.79
N ILE A 229 -14.41 -10.15 5.48
CA ILE A 229 -13.61 -9.37 6.44
C ILE A 229 -14.39 -9.10 7.74
N SER A 230 -15.70 -8.85 7.66
CA SER A 230 -16.56 -8.70 8.84
C SER A 230 -16.61 -9.96 9.71
N ALA A 231 -16.79 -11.16 9.13
CA ALA A 231 -16.74 -12.39 9.93
C ALA A 231 -15.34 -12.69 10.47
N ARG A 232 -14.27 -12.36 9.74
CA ARG A 232 -12.89 -12.49 10.24
C ARG A 232 -12.64 -11.58 11.45
N ALA A 233 -13.06 -10.32 11.37
CA ALA A 233 -12.99 -9.38 12.49
C ALA A 233 -13.80 -9.89 13.71
N GLN A 234 -14.99 -10.43 13.46
CA GLN A 234 -15.80 -11.05 14.51
C GLN A 234 -15.11 -12.27 15.14
N ALA A 235 -14.61 -13.20 14.33
CA ALA A 235 -13.92 -14.40 14.79
C ALA A 235 -12.67 -14.04 15.63
N GLY A 236 -11.89 -13.05 15.19
CA GLY A 236 -10.74 -12.56 15.96
C GLY A 236 -11.14 -11.99 17.32
N ARG A 237 -12.23 -11.23 17.41
CA ARG A 237 -12.76 -10.74 18.70
C ARG A 237 -13.23 -11.87 19.61
N GLU A 238 -13.91 -12.87 19.04
CA GLU A 238 -14.35 -14.04 19.80
C GLU A 238 -13.15 -14.79 20.38
N LYS A 239 -12.08 -14.98 19.59
CA LYS A 239 -10.82 -15.59 20.06
C LYS A 239 -10.18 -14.77 21.19
N ILE A 240 -10.04 -13.46 21.02
CA ILE A 240 -9.47 -12.57 22.05
C ILE A 240 -10.30 -12.63 23.35
N SER A 241 -11.62 -12.68 23.24
CA SER A 241 -12.53 -12.82 24.38
C SER A 241 -12.34 -14.15 25.10
N GLN A 242 -12.22 -15.26 24.36
CA GLN A 242 -11.98 -16.60 24.92
C GLN A 242 -10.65 -16.71 25.66
N MET A 243 -9.65 -15.91 25.28
CA MET A 243 -8.36 -15.80 25.97
C MET A 243 -8.47 -15.05 27.32
N ASN A 244 -9.65 -14.53 27.68
CA ASN A 244 -9.85 -13.63 28.83
C ASN A 244 -8.91 -12.41 28.82
N TRP A 245 -8.59 -11.93 27.62
CA TRP A 245 -7.61 -10.86 27.42
C TRP A 245 -7.99 -9.61 28.22
N GLN A 246 -7.02 -9.08 28.96
CA GLN A 246 -7.15 -7.79 29.62
C GLN A 246 -6.45 -6.76 28.76
N ALA A 247 -7.19 -5.74 28.34
CA ALA A 247 -6.63 -4.62 27.59
C ALA A 247 -5.39 -4.09 28.30
N LYS A 248 -4.29 -3.98 27.58
CA LYS A 248 -3.05 -3.41 28.13
C LYS A 248 -3.24 -1.91 28.28
N ALA A 249 -2.51 -1.29 29.19
CA ALA A 249 -2.54 0.16 29.32
C ALA A 249 -2.23 0.77 27.94
N LYS A 250 -2.99 1.78 27.55
CA LYS A 250 -2.86 2.47 26.26
C LYS A 250 -1.50 3.17 26.21
N ASP A 251 -0.45 2.43 25.87
CA ASP A 251 0.82 3.06 25.57
C ASP A 251 0.62 3.73 24.23
N GLN A 252 0.54 5.07 24.26
CA GLN A 252 0.52 5.84 23.03
C GLN A 252 1.93 5.73 22.48
N HIS A 253 2.21 4.68 21.72
CA HIS A 253 3.47 4.46 21.00
C HIS A 253 3.88 5.76 20.30
N PRO A 254 4.66 6.65 20.95
CA PRO A 254 4.76 8.04 20.49
C PRO A 254 5.64 8.10 19.25
N ASP A 255 6.54 7.13 19.13
CA ASP A 255 7.37 6.88 17.97
C ASP A 255 6.55 6.43 16.75
N TYR A 256 5.37 5.84 16.95
CA TYR A 256 4.48 5.45 15.84
C TYR A 256 3.98 6.67 15.08
N GLU A 257 3.56 7.73 15.77
CA GLU A 257 3.12 8.95 15.10
C GLU A 257 4.27 9.60 14.33
N VAL A 258 5.47 9.65 14.91
CA VAL A 258 6.66 10.17 14.21
C VAL A 258 6.97 9.33 12.97
N PHE A 259 6.92 8.00 13.10
CA PHE A 259 7.10 7.07 11.99
C PHE A 259 6.04 7.26 10.88
N ARG A 260 4.76 7.29 11.25
CA ARG A 260 3.60 7.49 10.36
C ARG A 260 3.70 8.82 9.63
N SER A 261 3.94 9.91 10.35
CA SER A 261 4.11 11.26 9.78
C SER A 261 5.30 11.37 8.84
N SER A 262 6.37 10.57 9.04
CA SER A 262 7.51 10.52 8.12
C SER A 262 7.16 10.00 6.72
N LEU A 263 6.01 9.32 6.59
CA LEU A 263 5.48 8.78 5.33
C LEU A 263 4.32 9.61 4.77
N THR A 264 3.67 10.48 5.54
CA THR A 264 2.45 11.19 5.12
C THR A 264 2.65 11.99 3.83
N GLU A 265 3.72 12.78 3.71
CA GLU A 265 3.96 13.57 2.48
C GLU A 265 4.12 12.66 1.25
N LEU A 266 4.75 11.49 1.40
CA LEU A 266 4.88 10.52 0.32
C LEU A 266 3.50 10.00 -0.11
N VAL A 267 2.63 9.65 0.84
CA VAL A 267 1.29 9.15 0.55
C VAL A 267 0.45 10.22 -0.15
N ILE A 268 0.46 11.47 0.35
CA ILE A 268 -0.26 12.59 -0.28
C ILE A 268 0.19 12.78 -1.73
N LYS A 269 1.51 12.85 -1.97
CA LYS A 269 2.05 12.99 -3.35
C LYS A 269 1.64 11.82 -4.25
N THR A 270 1.60 10.62 -3.70
CA THR A 270 1.24 9.41 -4.45
C THR A 270 -0.24 9.44 -4.82
N ARG A 271 -1.12 9.81 -3.87
CA ARG A 271 -2.56 10.00 -4.11
C ARG A 271 -2.83 11.05 -5.18
N LEU A 272 -2.24 12.24 -5.06
CA LEU A 272 -2.40 13.30 -6.06
C LEU A 272 -1.91 12.88 -7.46
N ARG A 273 -0.76 12.19 -7.54
CA ARG A 273 -0.23 11.66 -8.80
C ARG A 273 -1.19 10.65 -9.43
N ASN A 274 -1.80 9.80 -8.60
CA ASN A 274 -2.74 8.77 -9.00
C ASN A 274 -4.18 9.31 -9.18
N LYS A 275 -4.37 10.64 -9.15
CA LYS A 275 -5.66 11.32 -9.32
C LYS A 275 -6.69 10.98 -8.22
N GLN A 276 -6.19 10.67 -7.04
CA GLN A 276 -6.97 10.45 -5.82
C GLN A 276 -6.97 11.75 -5.00
N PHE A 277 -7.68 12.76 -5.48
CA PHE A 277 -7.64 14.12 -4.94
C PHE A 277 -8.39 14.25 -3.62
N GLU A 278 -9.56 13.63 -3.51
CA GLU A 278 -10.37 13.68 -2.30
C GLU A 278 -9.74 12.83 -1.19
N LEU A 279 -9.21 11.66 -1.51
CA LEU A 279 -8.46 10.85 -0.55
C LEU A 279 -7.17 11.55 -0.08
N ALA A 280 -6.53 12.35 -0.94
CA ALA A 280 -5.42 13.19 -0.53
C ALA A 280 -5.87 14.31 0.42
N GLU A 281 -6.99 14.96 0.13
CA GLU A 281 -7.58 16.02 0.97
C GLU A 281 -7.97 15.48 2.36
N ASP A 282 -8.62 14.31 2.44
CA ASP A 282 -8.99 13.67 3.70
C ASP A 282 -7.77 13.35 4.58
N LEU A 283 -6.71 12.83 3.97
CA LEU A 283 -5.46 12.59 4.68
C LEU A 283 -4.85 13.90 5.21
N VAL A 284 -4.82 14.94 4.39
CA VAL A 284 -4.29 16.25 4.80
C VAL A 284 -5.10 16.86 5.94
N ASN A 285 -6.44 16.75 5.90
CA ASN A 285 -7.33 17.23 6.96
C ASN A 285 -7.11 16.48 8.28
N ARG A 286 -6.85 15.17 8.22
CA ARG A 286 -6.48 14.36 9.39
C ARG A 286 -5.20 14.88 10.04
N GLU A 287 -4.17 15.16 9.25
CA GLU A 287 -2.92 15.73 9.75
C GLU A 287 -3.11 17.14 10.35
N LEU A 288 -3.94 17.98 9.73
CA LEU A 288 -4.23 19.33 10.25
C LEU A 288 -5.02 19.31 11.57
N THR A 289 -5.71 18.21 11.88
CA THR A 289 -6.34 18.03 13.20
C THR A 289 -5.29 17.91 14.32
N ILE A 290 -4.13 17.33 14.00
CA ILE A 290 -3.00 17.13 14.92
C ILE A 290 -2.06 18.34 14.88
N HIS A 291 -1.79 18.86 13.69
CA HIS A 291 -0.84 19.93 13.41
C HIS A 291 -1.49 21.08 12.61
N PRO A 292 -2.35 21.90 13.26
CA PRO A 292 -3.20 22.89 12.57
C PRO A 292 -2.41 24.03 11.90
N ASP A 293 -1.17 24.28 12.28
CA ASP A 293 -0.32 25.32 11.70
C ASP A 293 0.69 24.78 10.65
N ASN A 294 0.52 23.53 10.19
CA ASN A 294 1.42 22.94 9.21
C ASN A 294 1.21 23.57 7.82
N ALA A 295 2.06 24.53 7.48
CA ALA A 295 2.04 25.24 6.19
C ALA A 295 2.06 24.28 4.98
N LEU A 296 2.83 23.19 5.04
CA LEU A 296 2.94 22.24 3.94
C LEU A 296 1.62 21.48 3.70
N MET A 297 0.85 21.20 4.75
CA MET A 297 -0.47 20.58 4.61
C MET A 297 -1.45 21.51 3.90
N TYR A 298 -1.47 22.80 4.23
CA TYR A 298 -2.26 23.77 3.47
C TYR A 298 -1.85 23.88 2.00
N TYR A 299 -0.55 23.73 1.68
CA TYR A 299 -0.13 23.63 0.28
C TYR A 299 -0.79 22.44 -0.42
N TYR A 300 -0.84 21.26 0.22
CA TYR A 300 -1.48 20.08 -0.39
C TYR A 300 -3.00 20.18 -0.47
N LEU A 301 -3.69 20.84 0.47
CA LEU A 301 -5.11 21.18 0.30
C LEU A 301 -5.32 22.06 -0.94
N GLY A 302 -4.44 23.04 -1.14
CA GLY A 302 -4.42 23.91 -2.31
C GLY A 302 -4.25 23.15 -3.61
N GLU A 303 -3.28 22.24 -3.69
CA GLU A 303 -3.05 21.39 -4.87
C GLU A 303 -4.21 20.42 -5.12
N ALA A 304 -4.76 19.77 -4.10
CA ALA A 304 -5.89 18.85 -4.25
C ALA A 304 -7.08 19.59 -4.87
N ASN A 305 -7.44 20.75 -4.33
CA ASN A 305 -8.56 21.55 -4.83
C ASN A 305 -8.27 22.12 -6.24
N ARG A 306 -7.04 22.56 -6.53
CA ARG A 306 -6.65 22.99 -7.88
C ARG A 306 -6.85 21.87 -8.90
N LEU A 307 -6.38 20.67 -8.57
CA LEU A 307 -6.43 19.51 -9.46
C LEU A 307 -7.85 18.98 -9.64
N LYS A 308 -8.72 19.08 -8.63
CA LYS A 308 -10.16 18.75 -8.76
C LYS A 308 -10.82 19.54 -9.89
N ALA A 309 -10.51 20.84 -10.01
CA ALA A 309 -11.02 21.72 -11.07
C ALA A 309 -10.22 21.66 -12.38
N ALA A 310 -8.90 21.52 -12.32
CA ALA A 310 -8.07 21.46 -13.52
C ALA A 310 -8.18 20.11 -14.26
N GLU A 311 -8.58 19.05 -13.55
CA GLU A 311 -8.70 17.69 -14.07
C GLU A 311 -10.07 17.06 -13.74
N THR A 312 -11.16 17.80 -13.97
CA THR A 312 -12.52 17.42 -13.53
C THR A 312 -12.96 16.04 -14.00
N LYS A 313 -12.55 15.59 -15.19
CA LYS A 313 -12.83 14.20 -15.64
C LYS A 313 -12.18 13.13 -14.77
N ALA A 314 -10.97 13.39 -14.25
CA ALA A 314 -10.28 12.48 -13.35
C ALA A 314 -10.92 12.53 -11.95
N TYR A 315 -11.24 13.72 -11.46
CA TYR A 315 -11.97 13.89 -10.20
C TYR A 315 -13.35 13.22 -10.24
N ALA A 316 -14.11 13.37 -11.33
CA ALA A 316 -15.41 12.72 -11.50
C ALA A 316 -15.33 11.19 -11.44
N ARG A 317 -14.22 10.58 -11.90
CA ARG A 317 -14.01 9.12 -11.74
C ARG A 317 -13.79 8.74 -10.29
N GLU A 318 -12.96 9.49 -9.57
CA GLU A 318 -12.76 9.29 -8.14
C GLU A 318 -14.10 9.47 -7.40
N TYR A 319 -14.81 10.56 -7.66
CA TYR A 319 -16.10 10.87 -7.04
C TYR A 319 -17.15 9.78 -7.30
N ALA A 320 -17.35 9.39 -8.56
CA ALA A 320 -18.30 8.34 -8.93
C ALA A 320 -18.04 7.06 -8.14
N TRP A 321 -16.77 6.69 -8.06
CA TRP A 321 -16.34 5.52 -7.34
C TRP A 321 -16.55 5.66 -5.83
N LEU A 322 -16.08 6.75 -5.22
CA LEU A 322 -16.23 7.04 -3.78
C LEU A 322 -17.71 6.99 -3.37
N TYR A 323 -18.58 7.63 -4.16
CA TYR A 323 -19.98 7.88 -3.78
C TYR A 323 -20.99 6.93 -4.43
N ASP A 324 -20.52 5.85 -5.05
CA ASP A 324 -21.38 4.87 -5.74
C ASP A 324 -22.34 5.51 -6.75
N GLN A 325 -21.80 6.44 -7.54
CA GLN A 325 -22.50 7.08 -8.65
C GLN A 325 -21.99 6.51 -9.98
N ASP A 326 -22.80 6.64 -11.02
CA ASP A 326 -22.37 6.34 -12.37
C ASP A 326 -21.33 7.37 -12.86
N TYR A 327 -20.30 6.89 -13.54
CA TYR A 327 -19.33 7.77 -14.21
C TYR A 327 -19.84 8.09 -15.62
N ASP A 328 -20.54 9.22 -15.74
CA ASP A 328 -21.14 9.71 -16.99
C ASP A 328 -20.88 11.21 -17.23
N ASP A 329 -21.34 11.69 -18.39
CA ASP A 329 -21.17 13.09 -18.80
C ASP A 329 -21.97 14.07 -17.93
N ASP A 330 -23.07 13.61 -17.31
CA ASP A 330 -23.92 14.43 -16.43
C ASP A 330 -23.19 14.72 -15.11
N LEU A 331 -22.54 13.70 -14.52
CA LEU A 331 -21.69 13.88 -13.35
C LEU A 331 -20.51 14.81 -13.64
N ILE A 332 -19.82 14.61 -14.77
CA ILE A 332 -18.70 15.47 -15.17
C ILE A 332 -19.17 16.93 -15.28
N THR A 333 -20.26 17.18 -16.00
CA THR A 333 -20.83 18.52 -16.18
C THR A 333 -21.24 19.16 -14.84
N THR A 334 -21.81 18.36 -13.94
CA THR A 334 -22.21 18.82 -12.60
C THR A 334 -21.00 19.25 -11.76
N LEU A 335 -19.90 18.50 -11.84
CA LEU A 335 -18.67 18.85 -11.12
C LEU A 335 -17.94 20.04 -11.75
N GLU A 336 -17.95 20.17 -13.08
CA GLU A 336 -17.37 21.32 -13.80
C GLU A 336 -18.05 22.64 -13.39
N GLN A 337 -19.35 22.63 -13.09
CA GLN A 337 -20.06 23.81 -12.58
C GLN A 337 -19.50 24.31 -11.24
N ASN A 338 -18.83 23.44 -10.47
CA ASN A 338 -18.23 23.75 -9.18
C ASN A 338 -16.73 24.10 -9.27
N ASP A 339 -16.12 24.10 -10.47
CA ASP A 339 -14.68 24.36 -10.66
C ASP A 339 -14.26 25.70 -10.03
N SER A 340 -15.11 26.73 -10.13
CA SER A 340 -14.84 28.05 -9.53
C SER A 340 -14.69 27.98 -8.00
N GLU A 341 -15.50 27.18 -7.31
CA GLU A 341 -15.41 27.00 -5.86
C GLU A 341 -14.10 26.29 -5.47
N PHE A 342 -13.70 25.28 -6.24
CA PHE A 342 -12.45 24.56 -6.03
C PHE A 342 -11.23 25.46 -6.28
N PHE A 343 -11.25 26.32 -7.29
CA PHE A 343 -10.20 27.32 -7.51
C PHE A 343 -10.14 28.33 -6.36
N ASP A 344 -11.27 28.82 -5.85
CA ASP A 344 -11.32 29.73 -4.70
C ASP A 344 -10.79 29.08 -3.41
N LYS A 345 -11.13 27.80 -3.17
CA LYS A 345 -10.53 27.01 -2.07
C LYS A 345 -9.02 26.87 -2.25
N SER A 346 -8.58 26.54 -3.46
CA SER A 346 -7.17 26.37 -3.80
C SER A 346 -6.35 27.62 -3.48
N GLN A 347 -6.83 28.79 -3.94
CA GLN A 347 -6.18 30.07 -3.68
C GLN A 347 -6.06 30.35 -2.18
N ARG A 348 -7.17 30.23 -1.43
CA ARG A 348 -7.19 30.46 0.02
C ARG A 348 -6.21 29.55 0.76
N TYR A 349 -6.11 28.29 0.38
CA TYR A 349 -5.20 27.34 1.01
C TYR A 349 -3.73 27.64 0.68
N PHE A 350 -3.39 28.02 -0.55
CA PHE A 350 -2.04 28.47 -0.87
C PHE A 350 -1.66 29.75 -0.12
N GLU A 351 -2.56 30.73 -0.05
CA GLU A 351 -2.33 31.97 0.70
C GLU A 351 -2.16 31.69 2.20
N LYS A 352 -2.98 30.79 2.77
CA LYS A 352 -2.82 30.33 4.15
C LYS A 352 -1.47 29.66 4.37
N SER A 353 -1.01 28.82 3.44
CA SER A 353 0.31 28.20 3.49
C SER A 353 1.43 29.25 3.51
N VAL A 354 1.37 30.25 2.62
CA VAL A 354 2.33 31.38 2.60
C VAL A 354 2.30 32.16 3.92
N SER A 355 1.11 32.42 4.47
CA SER A 355 0.96 33.16 5.73
C SER A 355 1.58 32.44 6.93
N LEU A 356 1.55 31.11 6.94
CA LEU A 356 2.14 30.28 8.00
C LEU A 356 3.65 30.12 7.81
N ASN A 357 4.14 30.05 6.58
CA ASN A 357 5.56 29.95 6.28
C ASN A 357 5.91 30.53 4.90
N SER A 358 6.31 31.80 4.87
CA SER A 358 6.74 32.50 3.65
C SER A 358 8.09 32.02 3.09
N SER A 359 8.85 31.21 3.85
CA SER A 359 10.08 30.59 3.36
C SER A 359 9.80 29.32 2.54
N LEU A 360 8.57 28.79 2.58
CA LEU A 360 8.15 27.66 1.75
C LEU A 360 7.89 28.14 0.31
N SER A 361 8.63 27.59 -0.65
CA SER A 361 8.50 28.00 -2.05
C SER A 361 7.27 27.40 -2.75
N LEU A 362 6.86 26.19 -2.36
CA LEU A 362 5.81 25.41 -3.03
C LEU A 362 4.48 26.16 -3.23
N PRO A 363 3.94 26.92 -2.25
CA PRO A 363 2.72 27.69 -2.44
C PRO A 363 2.78 28.70 -3.58
N TYR A 364 3.94 29.33 -3.82
CA TYR A 364 4.10 30.26 -4.94
C TYR A 364 4.05 29.53 -6.28
N LYS A 365 4.57 28.29 -6.35
CA LYS A 365 4.35 27.44 -7.53
C LYS A 365 2.86 27.13 -7.69
N GLY A 366 2.19 26.72 -6.62
CA GLY A 366 0.76 26.42 -6.61
C GLY A 366 -0.10 27.58 -7.12
N LEU A 367 0.11 28.78 -6.58
CA LEU A 367 -0.54 30.02 -7.01
C LEU A 367 -0.26 30.35 -8.48
N GLY A 368 0.98 30.12 -8.94
CA GLY A 368 1.34 30.32 -10.34
C GLY A 368 0.64 29.34 -11.30
N LEU A 369 0.56 28.07 -10.92
CA LEU A 369 -0.17 27.04 -11.68
C LEU A 369 -1.68 27.27 -11.66
N LEU A 370 -2.23 27.66 -10.50
CA LEU A 370 -3.64 28.03 -10.38
C LEU A 370 -3.99 29.20 -11.32
N ALA A 371 -3.15 30.23 -11.35
CA ALA A 371 -3.34 31.35 -12.26
C ALA A 371 -3.25 30.94 -13.74
N LEU A 372 -2.43 29.93 -14.10
CA LEU A 372 -2.43 29.36 -15.45
C LEU A 372 -3.74 28.63 -15.76
N ASP A 373 -4.24 27.81 -14.84
CA ASP A 373 -5.50 27.08 -15.00
C ASP A 373 -6.68 28.06 -15.17
N GLN A 374 -6.61 29.23 -14.52
CA GLN A 374 -7.57 30.33 -14.65
C GLN A 374 -7.29 31.28 -15.84
N GLN A 375 -6.28 30.99 -16.68
CA GLN A 375 -5.87 31.81 -17.83
C GLN A 375 -5.41 33.24 -17.47
N ASN A 376 -4.98 33.46 -16.22
CA ASN A 376 -4.43 34.72 -15.74
C ASN A 376 -2.89 34.76 -15.88
N ASN A 377 -2.44 34.97 -17.12
CA ASN A 377 -1.02 34.93 -17.48
C ASN A 377 -0.14 35.93 -16.68
N GLN A 378 -0.70 37.09 -16.33
CA GLN A 378 0.04 38.12 -15.58
C GLN A 378 0.34 37.65 -14.15
N GLN A 379 -0.67 37.14 -13.44
CA GLN A 379 -0.46 36.61 -12.08
C GLN A 379 0.38 35.34 -12.10
N ALA A 380 0.16 34.45 -13.09
CA ALA A 380 0.97 33.26 -13.28
C ALA A 380 2.46 33.60 -13.39
N LYS A 381 2.82 34.57 -14.24
CA LYS A 381 4.20 35.04 -14.40
C LYS A 381 4.78 35.54 -13.08
N ALA A 382 4.06 36.38 -12.35
CA ALA A 382 4.53 36.95 -11.08
C ALA A 382 4.83 35.86 -10.04
N TYR A 383 3.90 34.93 -9.81
CA TYR A 383 4.06 33.87 -8.83
C TYR A 383 5.13 32.84 -9.22
N LEU A 384 5.21 32.46 -10.49
CA LEU A 384 6.25 31.53 -10.96
C LEU A 384 7.65 32.14 -10.91
N GLN A 385 7.80 33.44 -11.17
CA GLN A 385 9.07 34.15 -10.96
C GLN A 385 9.44 34.21 -9.48
N GLN A 386 8.47 34.48 -8.59
CA GLN A 386 8.68 34.43 -7.15
C GLN A 386 9.13 33.04 -6.71
N TYR A 387 8.49 31.97 -7.17
CA TYR A 387 8.93 30.59 -6.92
C TYR A 387 10.39 30.36 -7.34
N LEU A 388 10.78 30.82 -8.53
CA LEU A 388 12.14 30.66 -9.06
C LEU A 388 13.22 31.47 -8.32
N SER A 389 12.82 32.47 -7.53
CA SER A 389 13.74 33.26 -6.70
C SER A 389 14.31 32.46 -5.52
N TYR A 390 13.61 31.40 -5.10
CA TYR A 390 14.10 30.50 -4.05
C TYR A 390 15.27 29.65 -4.56
N SER A 391 16.25 29.41 -3.70
CA SER A 391 17.47 28.66 -4.03
C SER A 391 17.19 27.17 -4.28
N ASN A 392 16.22 26.57 -3.59
CA ASN A 392 15.99 25.12 -3.54
C ASN A 392 14.80 24.64 -4.41
N VAL A 393 14.70 25.10 -5.66
CA VAL A 393 13.66 24.67 -6.61
C VAL A 393 14.12 23.53 -7.52
N LYS A 394 13.51 22.35 -7.39
CA LYS A 394 13.92 21.11 -8.08
C LYS A 394 13.52 21.06 -9.56
N ASP A 395 12.45 21.76 -9.93
CA ASP A 395 11.79 21.71 -11.24
C ASP A 395 11.94 23.02 -12.05
N ARG A 396 13.02 23.78 -11.78
CA ARG A 396 13.34 25.07 -12.44
C ARG A 396 13.22 25.01 -13.97
N ARG A 397 13.67 23.92 -14.60
CA ARG A 397 13.60 23.75 -16.06
C ARG A 397 12.16 23.75 -16.58
N TYR A 398 11.25 23.08 -15.87
CA TYR A 398 9.83 23.01 -16.22
C TYR A 398 9.14 24.36 -16.02
N ILE A 399 9.38 25.04 -14.90
CA ILE A 399 8.80 26.37 -14.67
C ILE A 399 9.31 27.40 -15.69
N ASN A 400 10.60 27.35 -16.04
CA ASN A 400 11.14 28.19 -17.11
C ASN A 400 10.51 27.91 -18.48
N SER A 401 10.08 26.67 -18.77
CA SER A 401 9.34 26.41 -20.02
C SER A 401 7.95 27.02 -20.01
N LEU A 402 7.23 26.98 -18.89
CA LEU A 402 5.92 27.63 -18.75
C LEU A 402 6.05 29.15 -18.93
N LEU A 403 7.03 29.77 -18.28
CA LEU A 403 7.27 31.21 -18.40
C LEU A 403 7.55 31.65 -19.84
N ARG A 404 8.31 30.86 -20.62
CA ARG A 404 8.55 31.16 -22.04
C ARG A 404 7.28 31.08 -22.89
N GLN A 405 6.37 30.16 -22.56
CA GLN A 405 5.08 30.05 -23.26
C GLN A 405 4.16 31.24 -22.97
N LEU A 406 4.33 31.92 -21.83
CA LEU A 406 3.58 33.13 -21.48
C LEU A 406 4.12 34.41 -22.14
N GLU A 407 5.30 34.36 -22.76
CA GLU A 407 5.98 35.50 -23.37
C GLU A 407 5.81 35.56 -24.90
N GLY A 408 5.37 34.46 -25.52
CA GLY A 408 4.99 34.38 -26.94
C GLY A 408 3.48 34.40 -27.09
#